data_AF-A0A7S1CYU3-F1
#
_entry.id   AF-A0A7S1CYU3-F1
#
_cell.length_a   1.000
_cell.length_b   1.000
_cell.length_c   1.000
_cell.angle_alpha   90.00
_cell.angle_beta   90.00
_cell.angle_gamma   90.00
#
_symmetry.space_group_name_H-M   'P 1'
#
loop_
_entity.id
_entity.type
_entity.pdbx_description
1 polymer ?
#
loop_
_entity_poly.entity_id
_entity_poly.type
_entity_poly.pdbx_seq_one_letter_code
_entity_poly.pdbx_strand_id
1 'polypeptide(L)'
;GASLLSSIPRGGSKTRQKPKITRSIKPSQHTPVLSTPNPFVPVALIATMTLSDLTASFRYALDSTTIDFDEKAFFSKVHPRMKPILQSMRDAVENARGKDVLPSRRSGQAGDVDALKFSAAMRLFAEWRVVRQVPEGYKGFAVGMNLGQKDIVQNVAKIEKAVHEWIDYRRAILSLQGEWDEGLCPADTPSTVAIDSDCELRSPTLRDLLEYEAEMNVHQRLPRLKDKTAAMGLLWVRRQLHYQTSLFANVVKVPSVFTTVADAITSAYSEVYDKYHGWAVQKIFKYSFQAAPKVEEIYKFMNPHRMKEVLLRGAQMTPRAEQAAFLSPQVRQHHKSAETEDLNPLQQFGEHIVNEWDKFTSTIGGIFNENKKNKEFTRQSASPGLVGQDLDEFVKKEMTQDAHNHIGVYLQTVQGLLSDLATLFKELNMDDPTKV
;
A
#
# COMPACT_ATOMS: atom_id res chain seq x y z
N GLY A 1 -3.26 11.28 48.44
CA GLY A 1 -2.30 10.37 47.79
C GLY A 1 -1.79 11.03 46.55
N ALA A 2 -0.60 11.61 46.62
CA ALA A 2 -0.05 12.51 45.62
C ALA A 2 0.84 11.78 44.61
N SER A 3 0.76 12.29 43.38
CA SER A 3 1.53 12.03 42.17
C SER A 3 2.97 11.55 42.36
N LEU A 4 3.26 10.34 41.85
CA LEU A 4 4.58 9.81 41.51
C LEU A 4 4.58 9.53 40.01
N LEU A 5 4.60 10.59 39.19
CA LEU A 5 4.99 10.49 37.78
C LEU A 5 6.45 10.92 37.68
N SER A 6 7.25 9.90 37.39
CA SER A 6 8.69 9.91 37.24
C SER A 6 9.18 10.97 36.27
N SER A 7 10.09 11.80 36.77
CA SER A 7 11.06 12.56 35.99
C SER A 7 11.96 11.58 35.23
N ILE A 8 11.67 11.35 33.95
CA ILE A 8 12.61 10.71 33.04
C ILE A 8 13.85 11.62 32.97
N PRO A 9 15.05 11.15 33.35
CA PRO A 9 16.26 11.95 33.29
C PRO A 9 16.58 12.21 31.82
N ARG A 10 16.42 13.46 31.36
CA ARG A 10 17.04 13.92 30.12
C ARG A 10 18.53 14.01 30.40
N GLY A 11 19.25 12.91 30.18
CA GLY A 11 20.69 12.85 30.32
C GLY A 11 21.33 13.96 29.51
N GLY A 12 21.91 14.94 30.21
CA GLY A 12 22.70 16.02 29.64
C GLY A 12 24.02 15.49 29.11
N SER A 13 23.99 14.71 28.04
CA SER A 13 25.17 14.50 27.20
C SER A 13 25.51 15.87 26.61
N LYS A 14 26.78 16.28 26.75
CA LYS A 14 27.33 17.48 26.11
C LYS A 14 27.22 17.33 24.60
N THR A 15 26.04 17.60 24.08
CA THR A 15 25.68 17.45 22.68
C THR A 15 26.45 18.52 21.94
N ARG A 16 27.39 18.08 21.10
CA ARG A 16 28.09 18.90 20.11
C ARG A 16 27.00 19.74 19.41
N GLN A 17 26.99 21.05 19.65
CA GLN A 17 25.94 21.92 19.09
C GLN A 17 26.05 21.81 17.56
N LYS A 18 25.03 21.21 16.91
CA LYS A 18 25.00 21.14 15.45
C LYS A 18 25.06 22.57 14.90
N PRO A 19 25.89 22.84 13.88
CA PRO A 19 26.02 24.17 13.31
C PRO A 19 24.65 24.69 12.88
N LYS A 20 24.22 25.83 13.42
CA LYS A 20 22.97 26.48 13.00
C LYS A 20 23.19 27.09 11.62
N ILE A 21 22.57 26.51 10.59
CA ILE A 21 22.49 27.17 9.29
C ILE A 21 21.59 28.41 9.45
N THR A 22 22.20 29.60 9.43
CA THR A 22 21.47 30.88 9.46
C THR A 22 21.09 31.39 8.08
N ARG A 23 21.71 30.85 7.02
CA ARG A 23 21.38 31.21 5.63
C ARG A 23 20.10 30.50 5.19
N SER A 24 19.18 31.25 4.58
CA SER A 24 18.00 30.69 3.95
C SER A 24 18.44 29.73 2.82
N ILE A 25 18.14 28.45 2.99
CA ILE A 25 18.37 27.43 1.96
C ILE A 25 17.31 27.66 0.88
N LYS A 26 17.74 27.94 -0.35
CA LYS A 26 16.82 28.00 -1.48
C LYS A 26 16.34 26.57 -1.76
N PRO A 27 15.04 26.29 -1.67
CA PRO A 27 14.53 24.96 -2.03
C PRO A 27 14.84 24.71 -3.50
N SER A 28 15.41 23.55 -3.80
CA SER A 28 15.59 23.17 -5.19
C SER A 28 14.23 22.79 -5.78
N GLN A 29 14.07 23.02 -7.09
CA GLN A 29 12.83 22.71 -7.79
C GLN A 29 12.75 21.20 -8.02
N HIS A 30 12.30 20.48 -7.01
CA HIS A 30 12.00 19.06 -7.14
C HIS A 30 10.63 18.89 -7.81
N THR A 31 10.56 18.01 -8.79
CA THR A 31 9.28 17.63 -9.42
C THR A 31 8.74 16.39 -8.70
N PRO A 32 7.52 16.43 -8.15
CA PRO A 32 6.93 15.23 -7.55
C PRO A 32 6.77 14.16 -8.64
N VAL A 33 7.18 12.94 -8.35
CA VAL A 33 7.08 11.79 -9.26
C VAL A 33 6.09 10.77 -8.68
N LEU A 34 6.22 10.45 -7.40
CA LEU A 34 5.47 9.38 -6.74
C LEU A 34 4.04 9.80 -6.38
N SER A 35 3.85 11.09 -6.13
CA SER A 35 2.58 11.69 -5.72
C SER A 35 1.80 12.37 -6.85
N THR A 36 2.22 12.21 -8.10
CA THR A 36 1.48 12.77 -9.26
C THR A 36 0.09 12.14 -9.38
N PRO A 37 -0.90 12.82 -10.01
CA PRO A 37 -2.23 12.23 -10.20
C PRO A 37 -2.19 10.89 -10.94
N ASN A 38 -1.31 10.76 -11.93
CA ASN A 38 -1.14 9.53 -12.70
C ASN A 38 -0.18 8.56 -11.99
N PRO A 39 -0.45 7.24 -12.01
CA PRO A 39 0.48 6.28 -11.44
C PRO A 39 1.77 6.18 -12.29
N PHE A 40 2.91 6.04 -11.63
CA PHE A 40 4.20 5.85 -12.31
C PHE A 40 4.34 4.46 -12.97
N VAL A 41 3.49 3.50 -12.60
CA VAL A 41 3.34 2.22 -13.30
C VAL A 41 2.06 2.27 -14.12
N PRO A 42 2.10 1.92 -15.42
CA PRO A 42 0.90 1.82 -16.24
C PRO A 42 -0.18 0.95 -15.59
N VAL A 43 -1.41 1.43 -15.54
CA VAL A 43 -2.56 0.71 -14.95
C VAL A 43 -2.73 -0.69 -15.56
N ALA A 44 -2.44 -0.85 -16.86
CA ALA A 44 -2.47 -2.14 -17.53
C ALA A 44 -1.51 -3.17 -16.91
N LEU A 45 -0.32 -2.76 -16.45
CA LEU A 45 0.62 -3.64 -15.76
C LEU A 45 0.14 -3.95 -14.34
N ILE A 46 -0.36 -2.93 -13.61
CA ILE A 46 -0.94 -3.11 -12.27
C ILE A 46 -2.12 -4.09 -12.32
N ALA A 47 -2.93 -4.04 -13.37
CA ALA A 47 -4.05 -4.96 -13.57
C ALA A 47 -3.64 -6.43 -13.71
N THR A 48 -2.37 -6.72 -14.01
CA THR A 48 -1.83 -8.08 -14.06
C THR A 48 -1.27 -8.57 -12.72
N MET A 49 -1.11 -7.69 -11.73
CA MET A 49 -0.49 -8.01 -10.45
C MET A 49 -1.44 -8.82 -9.57
N THR A 50 -0.88 -9.84 -8.91
CA THR A 50 -1.51 -10.53 -7.79
C THR A 50 -1.17 -9.84 -6.46
N LEU A 51 -1.80 -10.27 -5.36
CA LEU A 51 -1.40 -9.79 -4.04
C LEU A 51 0.05 -10.18 -3.68
N SER A 52 0.52 -11.37 -4.05
CA SER A 52 1.93 -11.77 -3.85
C SER A 52 2.91 -10.94 -4.67
N ASP A 53 2.53 -10.52 -5.88
CA ASP A 53 3.29 -9.58 -6.70
C ASP A 53 3.43 -8.21 -6.00
N LEU A 54 2.35 -7.70 -5.39
CA LEU A 54 2.38 -6.50 -4.55
C LEU A 54 3.24 -6.69 -3.30
N THR A 55 3.22 -7.88 -2.69
CA THR A 55 4.13 -8.21 -1.58
C THR A 55 5.59 -8.12 -2.02
N ALA A 56 5.93 -8.54 -3.24
CA ALA A 56 7.28 -8.42 -3.77
C ALA A 56 7.75 -6.97 -3.89
N SER A 57 6.88 -6.00 -4.20
CA SER A 57 7.28 -4.58 -4.19
C SER A 57 7.58 -4.05 -2.78
N PHE A 58 6.84 -4.51 -1.75
CA PHE A 58 7.20 -4.19 -0.36
C PHE A 58 8.54 -4.82 0.03
N ARG A 59 8.78 -6.10 -0.30
CA ARG A 59 10.07 -6.73 -0.04
C ARG A 59 11.21 -6.00 -0.73
N TYR A 60 11.04 -5.62 -2.00
CA TYR A 60 12.04 -4.82 -2.71
C TYR A 60 12.32 -3.50 -1.98
N ALA A 61 11.29 -2.78 -1.50
CA ALA A 61 11.48 -1.55 -0.75
C ALA A 61 12.24 -1.75 0.58
N LEU A 62 12.01 -2.87 1.27
CA LEU A 62 12.65 -3.21 2.56
C LEU A 62 14.08 -3.73 2.42
N ASP A 63 14.31 -4.56 1.41
CA ASP A 63 15.55 -5.33 1.27
C ASP A 63 16.58 -4.57 0.44
N SER A 64 16.18 -3.73 -0.52
CA SER A 64 17.11 -3.13 -1.50
C SER A 64 18.03 -2.03 -0.97
N THR A 65 18.06 -1.78 0.33
CA THR A 65 19.04 -0.91 1.00
C THR A 65 19.91 -1.65 2.01
N THR A 66 19.77 -2.98 2.12
CA THR A 66 20.71 -3.79 2.89
C THR A 66 22.03 -3.93 2.13
N ILE A 67 23.13 -4.05 2.88
CA ILE A 67 24.49 -4.10 2.32
C ILE A 67 24.69 -5.36 1.47
N ASP A 68 23.98 -6.44 1.81
CA ASP A 68 24.04 -7.77 1.22
C ASP A 68 22.95 -8.01 0.15
N PHE A 69 22.20 -6.97 -0.26
CA PHE A 69 21.14 -7.13 -1.24
C PHE A 69 21.69 -7.39 -2.65
N ASP A 70 21.50 -8.62 -3.13
CA ASP A 70 21.74 -8.98 -4.54
C ASP A 70 20.47 -8.74 -5.37
N GLU A 71 20.44 -7.59 -6.06
CA GLU A 71 19.34 -7.21 -6.93
C GLU A 71 19.12 -8.24 -8.06
N LYS A 72 20.19 -8.79 -8.64
CA LYS A 72 20.06 -9.76 -9.73
C LYS A 72 19.43 -11.06 -9.23
N ALA A 73 19.82 -11.52 -8.05
CA ALA A 73 19.22 -12.68 -7.39
C ALA A 73 17.77 -12.43 -6.95
N PHE A 74 17.43 -11.20 -6.57
CA PHE A 74 16.04 -10.83 -6.31
C PHE A 74 15.19 -10.90 -7.59
N PHE A 75 15.65 -10.25 -8.67
CA PHE A 75 14.95 -10.20 -9.96
C PHE A 75 14.85 -11.56 -10.66
N SER A 76 15.71 -12.53 -10.34
CA SER A 76 15.61 -13.90 -10.87
C SER A 76 14.51 -14.72 -10.18
N LYS A 77 14.15 -14.38 -8.93
CA LYS A 77 13.12 -15.07 -8.13
C LYS A 77 11.72 -14.50 -8.32
N VAL A 78 11.60 -13.22 -8.69
CA VAL A 78 10.29 -12.60 -8.93
C VAL A 78 9.68 -13.10 -10.24
N HIS A 79 8.34 -13.15 -10.29
CA HIS A 79 7.62 -13.54 -11.49
C HIS A 79 7.98 -12.61 -12.68
N PRO A 80 8.12 -13.11 -13.92
CA PRO A 80 8.51 -12.28 -15.07
C PRO A 80 7.68 -11.00 -15.25
N ARG A 81 6.37 -11.06 -15.00
CA ARG A 81 5.46 -9.90 -15.04
C ARG A 81 5.81 -8.76 -14.08
N MET A 82 6.51 -9.06 -12.97
CA MET A 82 6.93 -8.06 -11.99
C MET A 82 8.17 -7.29 -12.40
N LYS A 83 8.99 -7.81 -13.33
CA LYS A 83 10.21 -7.13 -13.78
C LYS A 83 9.95 -5.71 -14.31
N PRO A 84 9.03 -5.48 -15.28
CA PRO A 84 8.75 -4.12 -15.75
C PRO A 84 8.14 -3.22 -14.67
N ILE A 85 7.43 -3.78 -13.69
CA ILE A 85 6.79 -3.04 -12.59
C ILE A 85 7.84 -2.55 -11.59
N LEU A 86 8.74 -3.45 -11.16
CA LEU A 86 9.87 -3.11 -10.28
C LEU A 86 10.86 -2.18 -10.98
N GLN A 87 11.06 -2.34 -12.29
CA GLN A 87 11.84 -1.41 -13.09
C GLN A 87 11.22 -0.01 -13.07
N SER A 88 9.91 0.11 -13.34
CA SER A 88 9.20 1.40 -13.28
C SER A 88 9.25 2.03 -11.88
N MET A 89 9.15 1.20 -10.83
CA MET A 89 9.31 1.64 -9.44
C MET A 89 10.72 2.17 -9.16
N ARG A 90 11.77 1.49 -9.64
CA ARG A 90 13.16 1.95 -9.52
C ARG A 90 13.37 3.27 -10.23
N ASP A 91 12.94 3.36 -11.49
CA ASP A 91 13.08 4.58 -12.30
C ASP A 91 12.35 5.77 -11.67
N ALA A 92 11.13 5.55 -11.15
CA ALA A 92 10.38 6.58 -10.45
C ALA A 92 11.08 7.05 -9.16
N VAL A 93 11.66 6.13 -8.39
CA VAL A 93 12.43 6.45 -7.18
C VAL A 93 13.71 7.20 -7.51
N GLU A 94 14.47 6.77 -8.53
CA GLU A 94 15.69 7.46 -8.97
C GLU A 94 15.39 8.87 -9.48
N ASN A 95 14.33 9.04 -10.26
CA ASN A 95 13.87 10.35 -10.73
C ASN A 95 13.44 11.25 -9.56
N ALA A 96 12.68 10.72 -8.59
CA ALA A 96 12.28 11.47 -7.41
C ALA A 96 13.47 11.86 -6.52
N ARG A 97 14.50 11.01 -6.45
CA ARG A 97 15.70 11.22 -5.64
C ARG A 97 16.60 12.32 -6.21
N GLY A 98 16.69 12.40 -7.53
CA GLY A 98 17.53 13.35 -8.25
C GLY A 98 18.93 12.82 -8.55
N LYS A 99 19.62 13.52 -9.44
CA LYS A 99 21.03 13.23 -9.81
C LYS A 99 21.92 13.52 -8.60
N ASP A 100 22.92 12.69 -8.36
CA ASP A 100 23.94 12.85 -7.30
C ASP A 100 23.48 12.55 -5.86
N VAL A 101 22.31 11.95 -5.68
CA VAL A 101 21.83 11.49 -4.37
C VAL A 101 21.82 9.97 -4.36
N LEU A 102 22.58 9.37 -3.47
CA LEU A 102 22.67 7.92 -3.32
C LEU A 102 21.46 7.36 -2.54
N PRO A 103 21.11 6.06 -2.68
CA PRO A 103 20.09 5.44 -1.85
C PRO A 103 20.43 5.51 -0.35
N SER A 104 19.40 5.46 0.52
CA SER A 104 19.62 5.35 1.96
C SER A 104 20.34 4.04 2.31
N ARG A 105 21.02 4.01 3.45
CA ARG A 105 21.66 2.81 4.00
C ARG A 105 20.91 2.38 5.26
N ARG A 106 20.63 1.09 5.38
CA ARG A 106 19.97 0.53 6.57
C ARG A 106 20.97 0.43 7.73
N SER A 107 20.60 0.92 8.92
CA SER A 107 21.39 0.78 10.15
C SER A 107 20.91 -0.36 11.06
N GLY A 108 19.73 -0.92 10.79
CA GLY A 108 19.10 -2.01 11.54
C GLY A 108 18.10 -1.54 12.60
N GLN A 109 17.84 -0.23 12.69
CA GLN A 109 16.84 0.36 13.59
C GLN A 109 15.44 0.37 12.97
N ALA A 110 14.44 0.63 13.83
CA ALA A 110 13.07 0.76 13.38
C ALA A 110 12.90 1.97 12.47
N GLY A 111 12.26 1.83 11.31
CA GLY A 111 12.13 2.92 10.33
C GLY A 111 13.26 3.03 9.33
N ASP A 112 14.24 2.12 9.35
CA ASP A 112 15.38 2.13 8.42
C ASP A 112 15.01 1.58 7.03
N VAL A 113 14.01 2.21 6.42
CA VAL A 113 13.53 1.94 5.07
C VAL A 113 13.70 3.22 4.27
N ASP A 114 14.26 3.13 3.05
CA ASP A 114 14.34 4.28 2.15
C ASP A 114 12.94 4.89 1.95
N ALA A 115 12.80 6.17 2.30
CA ALA A 115 11.49 6.83 2.33
C ALA A 115 10.83 6.89 0.94
N LEU A 116 11.61 7.03 -0.14
CA LEU A 116 11.10 7.06 -1.51
C LEU A 116 10.69 5.66 -1.97
N LYS A 117 11.47 4.62 -1.64
CA LYS A 117 11.09 3.23 -1.96
C LYS A 117 9.83 2.80 -1.21
N PHE A 118 9.71 3.14 0.07
CA PHE A 118 8.47 2.93 0.84
C PHE A 118 7.28 3.66 0.20
N SER A 119 7.46 4.94 -0.15
CA SER A 119 6.43 5.75 -0.79
C SER A 119 5.98 5.15 -2.13
N ALA A 120 6.91 4.66 -2.94
CA ALA A 120 6.60 4.02 -4.21
C ALA A 120 5.84 2.69 -4.03
N ALA A 121 6.20 1.87 -3.02
CA ALA A 121 5.46 0.65 -2.70
C ALA A 121 4.04 0.96 -2.19
N MET A 122 3.88 2.00 -1.36
CA MET A 122 2.57 2.45 -0.88
C MET A 122 1.70 3.03 -2.01
N ARG A 123 2.31 3.71 -2.98
CA ARG A 123 1.61 4.16 -4.18
C ARG A 123 1.12 2.98 -5.01
N LEU A 124 1.96 1.99 -5.28
CA LEU A 124 1.56 0.75 -5.95
C LEU A 124 0.42 0.03 -5.22
N PHE A 125 0.49 -0.04 -3.89
CA PHE A 125 -0.56 -0.61 -3.04
C PHE A 125 -1.90 0.12 -3.22
N ALA A 126 -1.90 1.46 -3.22
CA ALA A 126 -3.11 2.25 -3.39
C ALA A 126 -3.79 1.98 -4.75
N GLU A 127 -3.01 1.95 -5.83
CA GLU A 127 -3.52 1.67 -7.19
C GLU A 127 -3.99 0.21 -7.33
N TRP A 128 -3.21 -0.73 -6.81
CA TRP A 128 -3.55 -2.15 -6.86
C TRP A 128 -4.90 -2.44 -6.19
N ARG A 129 -5.18 -1.78 -5.05
CA ARG A 129 -6.46 -1.93 -4.35
C ARG A 129 -7.63 -1.51 -5.23
N VAL A 130 -7.56 -0.37 -5.89
CA VAL A 130 -8.62 0.09 -6.79
C VAL A 130 -8.79 -0.88 -7.97
N VAL A 131 -7.69 -1.30 -8.57
CA VAL A 131 -7.73 -2.14 -9.79
C VAL A 131 -8.12 -3.60 -9.52
N ARG A 132 -7.76 -4.16 -8.36
CA ARG A 132 -7.90 -5.60 -8.07
C ARG A 132 -8.89 -5.92 -6.96
N GLN A 133 -9.36 -4.95 -6.20
CA GLN A 133 -10.36 -5.18 -5.16
C GLN A 133 -11.74 -4.65 -5.49
N VAL A 134 -11.91 -3.89 -6.58
CA VAL A 134 -13.21 -3.34 -7.01
C VAL A 134 -13.69 -4.10 -8.25
N PRO A 135 -14.57 -5.11 -8.11
CA PRO A 135 -15.17 -5.77 -9.25
C PRO A 135 -16.03 -4.81 -10.07
N GLU A 136 -16.20 -5.13 -11.35
CA GLU A 136 -17.09 -4.37 -12.24
C GLU A 136 -18.53 -4.38 -11.71
N GLY A 137 -19.23 -3.25 -11.84
CA GLY A 137 -20.61 -3.09 -11.37
C GLY A 137 -20.78 -2.53 -9.95
N TYR A 138 -19.72 -2.48 -9.14
CA TYR A 138 -19.78 -2.01 -7.74
C TYR A 138 -19.44 -0.52 -7.59
N LYS A 139 -20.22 0.37 -8.23
CA LYS A 139 -19.94 1.83 -8.28
C LYS A 139 -19.83 2.47 -6.89
N GLY A 140 -20.73 2.13 -5.95
CA GLY A 140 -20.69 2.69 -4.59
C GLY A 140 -19.43 2.30 -3.81
N PHE A 141 -19.00 1.04 -3.93
CA PHE A 141 -17.76 0.58 -3.32
C PHE A 141 -16.53 1.23 -3.97
N ALA A 142 -16.55 1.40 -5.29
CA ALA A 142 -15.50 2.08 -6.02
C ALA A 142 -15.25 3.48 -5.45
N VAL A 143 -16.30 4.29 -5.22
CA VAL A 143 -16.15 5.64 -4.65
C VAL A 143 -15.36 5.61 -3.33
N GLY A 144 -15.72 4.73 -2.38
CA GLY A 144 -15.01 4.59 -1.11
C GLY A 144 -13.54 4.18 -1.28
N MET A 145 -13.28 3.22 -2.18
CA MET A 145 -11.91 2.76 -2.47
C MET A 145 -11.03 3.86 -3.09
N ASN A 146 -11.60 4.75 -3.92
CA ASN A 146 -10.85 5.89 -4.46
C ASN A 146 -10.60 6.98 -3.44
N LEU A 147 -11.51 7.22 -2.51
CA LEU A 147 -11.23 8.13 -1.40
C LEU A 147 -10.03 7.64 -0.59
N GLY A 148 -9.96 6.34 -0.33
CA GLY A 148 -8.78 5.71 0.29
C GLY A 148 -7.51 5.82 -0.57
N GLN A 149 -7.61 5.64 -1.89
CA GLN A 149 -6.47 5.82 -2.81
C GLN A 149 -5.95 7.26 -2.78
N LYS A 150 -6.84 8.25 -2.89
CA LYS A 150 -6.48 9.68 -2.86
C LYS A 150 -5.82 10.07 -1.54
N ASP A 151 -6.34 9.57 -0.41
CA ASP A 151 -5.75 9.80 0.91
C ASP A 151 -4.32 9.24 0.99
N ILE A 152 -4.07 8.02 0.49
CA ILE A 152 -2.70 7.47 0.44
C ILE A 152 -1.80 8.35 -0.44
N VAL A 153 -2.25 8.73 -1.63
CA VAL A 153 -1.45 9.55 -2.57
C VAL A 153 -1.10 10.92 -1.97
N GLN A 154 -2.05 11.59 -1.32
CA GLN A 154 -1.83 12.87 -0.65
C GLN A 154 -0.82 12.75 0.49
N ASN A 155 -0.90 11.68 1.27
CA ASN A 155 0.04 11.47 2.36
C ASN A 155 1.43 11.01 1.87
N VAL A 156 1.52 10.29 0.76
CA VAL A 156 2.78 10.04 0.03
C VAL A 156 3.40 11.36 -0.45
N ALA A 157 2.60 12.31 -0.93
CA ALA A 157 3.09 13.63 -1.33
C ALA A 157 3.77 14.38 -0.18
N LYS A 158 3.23 14.26 1.04
CA LYS A 158 3.82 14.86 2.25
C LYS A 158 5.20 14.25 2.54
N ILE A 159 5.34 12.93 2.42
CA ILE A 159 6.61 12.22 2.64
C ILE A 159 7.63 12.60 1.55
N GLU A 160 7.24 12.54 0.27
CA GLU A 160 8.11 12.88 -0.86
C GLU A 160 8.63 14.32 -0.76
N LYS A 161 7.76 15.28 -0.43
CA LYS A 161 8.16 16.67 -0.19
C LYS A 161 9.19 16.81 0.94
N ALA A 162 8.99 16.09 2.04
CA ALA A 162 9.92 16.15 3.17
C ALA A 162 11.28 15.49 2.84
N VAL A 163 11.30 14.46 2.00
CA VAL A 163 12.56 13.90 1.46
C VAL A 163 13.36 14.97 0.73
N HIS A 164 12.69 15.72 -0.14
CA HIS A 164 13.31 16.81 -0.90
C HIS A 164 13.87 17.91 0.00
N GLU A 165 13.09 18.35 1.00
CA GLU A 165 13.53 19.33 2.00
C GLU A 165 14.74 18.83 2.81
N TRP A 166 14.76 17.54 3.17
CA TRP A 166 15.88 16.92 3.88
C TRP A 166 17.14 16.86 3.01
N ILE A 167 17.01 16.49 1.73
CA ILE A 167 18.12 16.43 0.78
C ILE A 167 18.74 17.81 0.60
N ASP A 168 17.91 18.85 0.43
CA ASP A 168 18.38 20.24 0.30
C ASP A 168 19.10 20.71 1.56
N TYR A 169 18.57 20.37 2.75
CA TYR A 169 19.21 20.63 4.03
C TYR A 169 20.59 19.96 4.13
N ARG A 170 20.67 18.66 3.83
CA ARG A 170 21.94 17.92 3.89
C ARG A 170 22.96 18.41 2.88
N ARG A 171 22.53 18.76 1.66
CA ARG A 171 23.40 19.36 0.65
C ARG A 171 24.01 20.67 1.16
N ALA A 172 23.20 21.54 1.78
CA ALA A 172 23.70 22.78 2.36
C ALA A 172 24.72 22.55 3.48
N ILE A 173 24.50 21.56 4.35
CA ILE A 173 25.46 21.16 5.40
C ILE A 173 26.79 20.69 4.77
N LEU A 174 26.73 19.82 3.76
CA LEU A 174 27.93 19.28 3.10
C LEU A 174 28.72 20.38 2.37
N SER A 175 28.04 21.32 1.70
CA SER A 175 28.71 22.48 1.09
C SER A 175 29.41 23.35 2.13
N LEU A 176 28.78 23.57 3.28
CA LEU A 176 29.38 24.29 4.41
C LEU A 176 30.52 23.51 5.08
N GLN A 177 30.71 22.22 4.83
CA GLN A 177 31.83 21.45 5.37
C GLN A 177 32.98 21.36 4.36
N GLY A 178 32.67 21.19 3.07
CA GLY A 178 33.68 21.16 2.00
C GLY A 178 34.45 22.48 1.86
N GLU A 179 33.81 23.63 2.10
CA GLU A 179 34.50 24.93 2.16
C GLU A 179 35.56 25.02 3.28
N TRP A 180 35.48 24.14 4.30
CA TRP A 180 36.43 24.14 5.43
C TRP A 180 37.61 23.19 5.22
N ASP A 181 37.43 22.12 4.45
CA ASP A 181 38.45 21.08 4.26
C ASP A 181 39.46 21.37 3.12
N GLU A 182 39.19 22.31 2.21
CA GLU A 182 40.20 22.73 1.21
C GLU A 182 41.46 23.39 1.83
N GLY A 183 41.45 23.70 3.13
CA GLY A 183 42.57 24.34 3.82
C GLY A 183 43.35 23.51 4.85
N LEU A 184 42.88 22.32 5.25
CA LEU A 184 43.36 21.68 6.50
C LEU A 184 43.54 20.16 6.50
N CYS A 185 43.42 19.44 5.38
CA CYS A 185 43.77 18.01 5.36
C CYS A 185 45.31 17.83 5.22
N PRO A 186 46.05 17.43 6.27
CA PRO A 186 47.46 17.04 6.12
C PRO A 186 47.55 15.82 5.20
N ALA A 187 48.35 15.94 4.15
CA ALA A 187 48.44 14.99 3.04
C ALA A 187 48.89 13.56 3.42
N ASP A 188 49.25 13.30 4.68
CA ASP A 188 50.05 12.14 5.06
C ASP A 188 49.42 11.20 6.11
N THR A 189 48.13 11.31 6.45
CA THR A 189 47.48 10.32 7.33
C THR A 189 47.07 9.04 6.57
N PRO A 190 47.62 7.85 6.90
CA PRO A 190 47.30 6.60 6.21
C PRO A 190 45.80 6.24 6.30
N SER A 191 45.17 6.09 5.14
CA SER A 191 43.74 5.82 4.92
C SER A 191 43.30 4.39 5.28
N THR A 192 43.55 3.92 6.50
CA THR A 192 43.04 2.61 6.98
C THR A 192 41.94 2.72 8.04
N VAL A 193 41.57 3.93 8.45
CA VAL A 193 40.39 4.15 9.30
C VAL A 193 39.22 4.40 8.36
N ALA A 194 38.19 3.55 8.43
CA ALA A 194 36.98 3.63 7.63
C ALA A 194 36.47 5.07 7.56
N ILE A 195 36.73 5.72 6.42
CA ILE A 195 36.38 7.12 6.20
C ILE A 195 34.86 7.23 6.34
N ASP A 196 34.49 8.19 7.18
CA ASP A 196 33.17 8.43 7.73
C ASP A 196 32.11 8.45 6.62
N SER A 197 31.07 7.62 6.80
CA SER A 197 29.90 7.48 5.91
C SER A 197 29.11 8.79 5.72
N ASP A 198 29.48 9.85 6.43
CA ASP A 198 28.74 11.10 6.55
C ASP A 198 29.00 12.11 5.43
N CYS A 199 30.00 11.88 4.57
CA CYS A 199 30.36 12.81 3.49
C CYS A 199 29.50 12.64 2.22
N GLU A 200 28.75 11.55 2.08
CA GLU A 200 27.93 11.30 0.89
C GLU A 200 26.50 11.82 1.04
N LEU A 201 25.97 12.45 -0.01
CA LEU A 201 24.56 12.85 -0.05
C LEU A 201 23.69 11.63 -0.38
N ARG A 202 22.89 11.17 0.58
CA ARG A 202 21.97 10.03 0.46
C ARG A 202 20.52 10.47 0.56
N SER A 203 19.55 9.66 0.10
CA SER A 203 18.15 9.86 0.49
C SER A 203 17.95 9.45 1.95
N PRO A 204 16.99 10.06 2.67
CA PRO A 204 16.69 9.70 4.04
C PRO A 204 15.91 8.38 4.12
N THR A 205 16.09 7.69 5.24
CA THR A 205 15.15 6.69 5.72
C THR A 205 13.89 7.35 6.30
N LEU A 206 12.85 6.56 6.60
CA LEU A 206 11.69 7.06 7.33
C LEU A 206 12.07 7.56 8.74
N ARG A 207 13.02 6.89 9.40
CA ARG A 207 13.58 7.35 10.68
C ARG A 207 14.25 8.72 10.53
N ASP A 208 15.15 8.89 9.56
CA ASP A 208 15.88 10.14 9.35
C ASP A 208 14.92 11.33 9.18
N LEU A 209 13.79 11.14 8.50
CA LEU A 209 12.77 12.18 8.34
C LEU A 209 12.13 12.58 9.67
N LEU A 210 11.70 11.61 10.47
CA LEU A 210 11.01 11.90 11.75
C LEU A 210 11.98 12.45 12.79
N GLU A 211 13.22 11.96 12.84
CA GLU A 211 14.27 12.51 13.69
C GLU A 211 14.61 13.94 13.29
N TYR A 212 14.74 14.21 11.99
CA TYR A 212 14.92 15.57 11.47
C TYR A 212 13.77 16.51 11.89
N GLU A 213 12.51 16.07 11.77
CA GLU A 213 11.35 16.88 12.21
C GLU A 213 11.35 17.15 13.72
N ALA A 214 11.79 16.17 14.53
CA ALA A 214 11.93 16.32 15.98
C ALA A 214 13.06 17.30 16.34
N GLU A 215 14.24 17.14 15.74
CA GLU A 215 15.41 17.99 15.99
C GLU A 215 15.16 19.45 15.59
N MET A 216 14.47 19.65 14.46
CA MET A 216 14.11 20.98 13.95
C MET A 216 12.91 21.59 14.70
N ASN A 217 12.39 20.93 15.74
CA ASN A 217 11.21 21.35 16.50
C ASN A 217 10.03 21.72 15.58
N VAL A 218 9.83 20.95 14.51
CA VAL A 218 8.72 21.16 13.57
C VAL A 218 7.40 21.05 14.31
N HIS A 219 7.30 20.13 15.26
CA HIS A 219 6.12 19.91 16.10
C HIS A 219 6.23 20.70 17.42
N GLN A 220 5.24 21.58 17.69
CA GLN A 220 5.24 22.39 18.91
C GLN A 220 5.04 21.54 20.17
N ARG A 221 4.22 20.48 20.09
CA ARG A 221 3.87 19.63 21.23
C ARG A 221 3.55 18.21 20.78
N LEU A 222 4.52 17.32 20.89
CA LEU A 222 4.30 15.90 20.68
C LEU A 222 3.29 15.33 21.71
N PRO A 223 2.44 14.34 21.32
CA PRO A 223 2.42 13.66 20.03
C PRO A 223 1.60 14.37 18.93
N ARG A 224 1.18 15.62 19.11
CA ARG A 224 0.45 16.35 18.07
C ARG A 224 1.40 16.73 16.93
N LEU A 225 1.05 16.30 15.73
CA LEU A 225 1.82 16.53 14.52
C LEU A 225 1.24 17.71 13.73
N LYS A 226 2.09 18.36 12.93
CA LYS A 226 1.63 19.38 11.98
C LYS A 226 1.15 18.67 10.71
N ASP A 227 0.11 19.19 10.07
CA ASP A 227 -0.54 18.49 8.96
C ASP A 227 0.37 18.24 7.75
N LYS A 228 1.21 19.23 7.40
CA LYS A 228 2.05 19.22 6.18
C LYS A 228 3.46 18.64 6.41
N THR A 229 3.60 17.60 7.22
CA THR A 229 4.91 16.99 7.55
C THR A 229 4.97 15.52 7.16
N ALA A 230 6.19 14.97 7.08
CA ALA A 230 6.44 13.55 6.85
C ALA A 230 5.83 12.69 7.95
N ALA A 231 5.97 13.09 9.23
CA ALA A 231 5.40 12.33 10.35
C ALA A 231 3.88 12.16 10.19
N MET A 232 3.15 13.22 9.80
CA MET A 232 1.72 13.13 9.55
C MET A 232 1.39 12.26 8.34
N GLY A 233 2.10 12.44 7.23
CA GLY A 233 1.91 11.60 6.03
C GLY A 233 2.15 10.12 6.32
N LEU A 234 3.25 9.79 6.98
CA LEU A 234 3.62 8.43 7.35
C LEU A 234 2.62 7.81 8.33
N LEU A 235 2.09 8.59 9.28
CA LEU A 235 1.11 8.12 10.24
C LEU A 235 -0.16 7.61 9.55
N TRP A 236 -0.71 8.39 8.61
CA TRP A 236 -1.92 8.01 7.89
C TRP A 236 -1.69 6.86 6.91
N VAL A 237 -0.58 6.85 6.19
CA VAL A 237 -0.20 5.74 5.30
C VAL A 237 0.00 4.45 6.10
N ARG A 238 0.63 4.51 7.27
CA ARG A 238 0.75 3.37 8.20
C ARG A 238 -0.63 2.88 8.65
N ARG A 239 -1.56 3.77 9.02
CA ARG A 239 -2.92 3.38 9.43
C ARG A 239 -3.69 2.71 8.29
N GLN A 240 -3.58 3.22 7.05
CA GLN A 240 -4.17 2.58 5.86
C GLN A 240 -3.62 1.17 5.62
N LEU A 241 -2.29 1.02 5.74
CA LEU A 241 -1.64 -0.28 5.60
C LEU A 241 -2.04 -1.23 6.74
N HIS A 242 -2.15 -0.73 7.98
CA HIS A 242 -2.59 -1.49 9.13
C HIS A 242 -4.02 -1.99 8.96
N TYR A 243 -4.95 -1.11 8.58
CA TYR A 243 -6.34 -1.47 8.35
C TYR A 243 -6.50 -2.58 7.30
N GLN A 244 -5.84 -2.46 6.15
CA GLN A 244 -5.91 -3.50 5.11
C GLN A 244 -5.30 -4.83 5.61
N THR A 245 -4.23 -4.77 6.40
CA THR A 245 -3.57 -5.95 6.97
C THR A 245 -4.46 -6.63 8.00
N SER A 246 -5.09 -5.88 8.91
CA SER A 246 -6.07 -6.41 9.87
C SER A 246 -7.29 -6.99 9.17
N LEU A 247 -7.81 -6.32 8.12
CA LEU A 247 -8.91 -6.85 7.31
C LEU A 247 -8.53 -8.21 6.73
N PHE A 248 -7.39 -8.33 6.06
CA PHE A 248 -6.93 -9.60 5.49
C PHE A 248 -6.71 -10.68 6.56
N ALA A 249 -6.12 -10.34 7.70
CA ALA A 249 -5.92 -11.27 8.80
C ALA A 249 -7.25 -11.75 9.42
N ASN A 250 -8.28 -10.92 9.39
CA ASN A 250 -9.60 -11.27 9.94
C ASN A 250 -10.44 -12.09 8.96
N VAL A 251 -10.48 -11.74 7.66
CA VAL A 251 -11.33 -12.44 6.68
C VAL A 251 -10.93 -13.89 6.46
N VAL A 252 -9.63 -14.22 6.55
CA VAL A 252 -9.16 -15.61 6.46
C VAL A 252 -9.55 -16.47 7.67
N LYS A 253 -10.03 -15.83 8.75
CA LYS A 253 -10.54 -16.49 9.95
C LYS A 253 -12.07 -16.58 9.97
N VAL A 254 -12.75 -16.34 8.85
CA VAL A 254 -14.18 -16.61 8.70
C VAL A 254 -14.36 -18.06 8.22
N PRO A 255 -15.24 -18.88 8.83
CA PRO A 255 -16.14 -18.58 9.95
C PRO A 255 -15.56 -18.94 11.35
N SER A 256 -14.27 -19.26 11.45
CA SER A 256 -13.70 -19.86 12.67
C SER A 256 -13.59 -18.91 13.87
N VAL A 257 -13.29 -17.63 13.65
CA VAL A 257 -13.19 -16.58 14.68
C VAL A 257 -14.28 -15.52 14.50
N PHE A 258 -14.58 -15.16 13.26
CA PHE A 258 -15.62 -14.19 12.92
C PHE A 258 -16.78 -14.91 12.24
N THR A 259 -18.01 -14.61 12.65
CA THR A 259 -19.21 -15.24 12.08
C THR A 259 -19.41 -14.84 10.63
N THR A 260 -19.21 -13.55 10.31
CA THR A 260 -19.36 -13.03 8.94
C THR A 260 -18.18 -12.17 8.52
N VAL A 261 -18.04 -11.95 7.20
CA VAL A 261 -17.08 -11.00 6.65
C VAL A 261 -17.34 -9.57 7.14
N ALA A 262 -18.60 -9.19 7.35
CA ALA A 262 -18.95 -7.88 7.87
C ALA A 262 -18.42 -7.67 9.31
N ASP A 263 -18.46 -8.71 10.15
CA ASP A 263 -17.89 -8.66 11.51
C ASP A 263 -16.37 -8.53 11.46
N ALA A 264 -15.71 -9.30 10.58
CA ALA A 264 -14.26 -9.24 10.37
C ALA A 264 -13.78 -7.83 9.94
N ILE A 265 -14.50 -7.20 9.01
CA ILE A 265 -14.24 -5.84 8.53
C ILE A 265 -14.49 -4.80 9.63
N THR A 266 -15.62 -4.93 10.34
CA THR A 266 -15.98 -4.02 11.43
C THR A 266 -14.93 -4.08 12.54
N SER A 267 -14.45 -5.28 12.88
CA SER A 267 -13.37 -5.46 13.85
C SER A 267 -12.07 -4.78 13.41
N ALA A 268 -11.65 -4.96 12.15
CA ALA A 268 -10.45 -4.30 11.62
C ALA A 268 -10.57 -2.77 11.61
N TYR A 269 -11.77 -2.25 11.31
CA TYR A 269 -12.02 -0.81 11.37
C TYR A 269 -11.94 -0.28 12.80
N SER A 270 -12.57 -0.97 13.74
CA SER A 270 -12.57 -0.57 15.15
C SER A 270 -11.18 -0.56 15.75
N GLU A 271 -10.35 -1.54 15.39
CA GLU A 271 -8.94 -1.62 15.80
C GLU A 271 -8.14 -0.38 15.37
N VAL A 272 -8.33 0.06 14.12
CA VAL A 272 -7.44 1.05 13.50
C VAL A 272 -8.00 2.46 13.54
N TYR A 273 -9.28 2.65 13.20
CA TYR A 273 -9.83 3.96 12.86
C TYR A 273 -10.87 4.52 13.82
N ASP A 274 -11.52 3.71 14.66
CA ASP A 274 -12.65 4.17 15.49
C ASP A 274 -12.28 5.38 16.37
N LYS A 275 -11.08 5.36 16.95
CA LYS A 275 -10.56 6.48 17.76
C LYS A 275 -10.11 7.71 16.96
N TYR A 276 -9.97 7.62 15.63
CA TYR A 276 -9.42 8.69 14.80
C TYR A 276 -10.42 9.27 13.81
N HIS A 277 -11.49 8.56 13.46
CA HIS A 277 -12.52 9.11 12.58
C HIS A 277 -13.66 9.72 13.39
N GLY A 278 -14.01 10.96 13.08
CA GLY A 278 -15.24 11.59 13.52
C GLY A 278 -16.47 10.91 12.92
N TRP A 279 -17.64 11.20 13.52
CA TRP A 279 -18.90 10.55 13.15
C TRP A 279 -19.22 10.61 11.65
N ALA A 280 -18.93 11.73 10.98
CA ALA A 280 -19.19 11.88 9.55
C ALA A 280 -18.33 10.92 8.70
N VAL A 281 -17.03 10.82 9.00
CA VAL A 281 -16.11 9.91 8.29
C VAL A 281 -16.50 8.45 8.55
N GLN A 282 -16.87 8.11 9.80
CA GLN A 282 -17.37 6.78 10.13
C GLN A 282 -18.62 6.40 9.31
N LYS A 283 -19.51 7.35 9.04
CA LYS A 283 -20.70 7.12 8.18
C LYS A 283 -20.32 6.87 6.73
N ILE A 284 -19.45 7.70 6.14
CA ILE A 284 -18.97 7.53 4.75
C ILE A 284 -18.33 6.14 4.58
N PHE A 285 -17.51 5.74 5.55
CA PHE A 285 -16.92 4.41 5.58
C PHE A 285 -18.01 3.34 5.58
N LYS A 286 -18.95 3.38 6.53
CA LYS A 286 -20.05 2.40 6.61
C LYS A 286 -20.84 2.28 5.31
N TYR A 287 -21.19 3.39 4.66
CA TYR A 287 -21.90 3.37 3.37
C TYR A 287 -21.08 2.72 2.27
N SER A 288 -19.77 3.00 2.23
CA SER A 288 -18.87 2.37 1.26
C SER A 288 -18.84 0.84 1.43
N PHE A 289 -18.85 0.34 2.68
CA PHE A 289 -18.88 -1.10 2.96
C PHE A 289 -20.23 -1.76 2.70
N GLN A 290 -21.34 -1.05 2.90
CA GLN A 290 -22.65 -1.57 2.54
C GLN A 290 -22.77 -1.80 1.02
N ALA A 291 -22.07 -0.99 0.22
CA ALA A 291 -21.99 -1.16 -1.23
C ALA A 291 -20.94 -2.20 -1.67
N ALA A 292 -20.20 -2.83 -0.74
CA ALA A 292 -19.13 -3.75 -1.07
C ALA A 292 -19.65 -5.06 -1.69
N PRO A 293 -18.92 -5.64 -2.66
CA PRO A 293 -19.21 -6.99 -3.14
C PRO A 293 -19.05 -8.04 -2.04
N LYS A 294 -19.61 -9.22 -2.29
CA LYS A 294 -19.24 -10.42 -1.52
C LYS A 294 -17.74 -10.68 -1.67
N VAL A 295 -17.10 -11.18 -0.62
CA VAL A 295 -15.63 -11.34 -0.60
C VAL A 295 -15.13 -12.29 -1.69
N GLU A 296 -15.91 -13.32 -2.02
CA GLU A 296 -15.58 -14.29 -3.05
C GLU A 296 -15.54 -13.64 -4.44
N GLU A 297 -16.34 -12.60 -4.67
CA GLU A 297 -16.27 -11.80 -5.89
C GLU A 297 -14.98 -10.96 -5.92
N ILE A 298 -14.53 -10.41 -4.79
CA ILE A 298 -13.22 -9.74 -4.71
C ILE A 298 -12.09 -10.73 -5.03
N TYR A 299 -12.14 -11.94 -4.48
CA TYR A 299 -11.09 -12.95 -4.66
C TYR A 299 -10.90 -13.38 -6.12
N LYS A 300 -11.98 -13.49 -6.90
CA LYS A 300 -11.91 -13.70 -8.36
C LYS A 300 -11.08 -12.62 -9.06
N PHE A 301 -11.09 -11.40 -8.54
CA PHE A 301 -10.35 -10.25 -9.04
C PHE A 301 -8.99 -10.05 -8.35
N MET A 302 -8.54 -10.89 -7.42
CA MET A 302 -7.20 -10.72 -6.85
C MET A 302 -6.08 -11.42 -7.65
N ASN A 303 -6.43 -12.44 -8.46
CA ASN A 303 -5.47 -13.16 -9.30
C ASN A 303 -6.06 -13.46 -10.70
N PRO A 304 -5.80 -12.60 -11.71
CA PRO A 304 -6.41 -12.74 -13.03
C PRO A 304 -5.90 -13.96 -13.79
N HIS A 305 -4.68 -14.42 -13.48
CA HIS A 305 -4.06 -15.55 -14.16
C HIS A 305 -4.65 -16.86 -13.65
N ARG A 306 -4.77 -17.01 -12.33
CA ARG A 306 -5.43 -18.17 -11.72
C ARG A 306 -6.90 -18.26 -12.13
N MET A 307 -7.61 -17.14 -12.20
CA MET A 307 -9.00 -17.12 -12.66
C MET A 307 -9.16 -17.72 -14.06
N LYS A 308 -8.29 -17.35 -15.01
CA LYS A 308 -8.30 -17.91 -16.38
C LYS A 308 -8.04 -19.42 -16.37
N GLU A 309 -7.08 -19.88 -15.58
CA GLU A 309 -6.75 -21.30 -15.43
C GLU A 309 -7.93 -22.09 -14.85
N VAL A 310 -8.55 -21.58 -13.77
CA VAL A 310 -9.68 -22.24 -13.10
C VAL A 310 -10.89 -22.34 -14.02
N LEU A 311 -11.20 -21.29 -14.79
CA LEU A 311 -12.27 -21.31 -15.78
C LEU A 311 -12.02 -22.37 -16.87
N LEU A 312 -10.79 -22.42 -17.41
CA LEU A 312 -10.42 -23.42 -18.42
C LEU A 312 -10.55 -24.85 -17.87
N ARG A 313 -10.07 -25.07 -16.64
CA ARG A 313 -10.17 -26.38 -15.99
C ARG A 313 -11.61 -26.76 -15.69
N GLY A 314 -12.45 -25.83 -15.25
CA GLY A 314 -13.89 -26.05 -15.04
C GLY A 314 -14.61 -26.44 -16.33
N ALA A 315 -14.25 -25.82 -17.46
CA ALA A 315 -14.77 -26.17 -18.77
C ALA A 315 -14.34 -27.57 -19.27
N GLN A 316 -13.25 -28.11 -18.73
CA GLN A 316 -12.74 -29.46 -19.05
C GLN A 316 -13.23 -30.54 -18.09
N MET A 317 -13.78 -30.16 -16.94
CA MET A 317 -14.30 -31.10 -15.96
C MET A 317 -15.61 -31.71 -16.46
N THR A 318 -15.60 -33.01 -16.74
CA THR A 318 -16.82 -33.76 -17.04
C THR A 318 -17.71 -33.74 -15.80
N PRO A 319 -18.98 -33.33 -15.92
CA PRO A 319 -19.97 -33.44 -14.87
C PRO A 319 -19.94 -34.87 -14.37
N ARG A 320 -19.85 -35.04 -13.05
CA ARG A 320 -19.82 -36.34 -12.38
C ARG A 320 -21.22 -36.97 -12.43
N ALA A 321 -21.74 -37.18 -13.65
CA ALA A 321 -23.10 -37.57 -13.94
C ALA A 321 -23.39 -39.05 -13.65
N GLU A 322 -22.40 -39.86 -13.25
CA GLU A 322 -22.60 -41.29 -13.00
C GLU A 322 -22.72 -41.72 -11.53
N GLN A 323 -22.56 -40.82 -10.54
CA GLN A 323 -22.67 -41.21 -9.12
C GLN A 323 -23.93 -40.71 -8.39
N ALA A 324 -24.78 -39.90 -9.03
CA ALA A 324 -25.98 -39.33 -8.38
C ALA A 324 -27.32 -39.85 -8.94
N ALA A 325 -27.31 -40.83 -9.86
CA ALA A 325 -28.53 -41.40 -10.42
C ALA A 325 -29.37 -42.24 -9.42
N PHE A 326 -28.98 -42.36 -8.14
CA PHE A 326 -29.66 -43.28 -7.23
C PHE A 326 -30.55 -42.68 -6.15
N LEU A 327 -30.47 -41.39 -5.79
CA LEU A 327 -31.35 -40.87 -4.73
C LEU A 327 -31.64 -39.38 -4.90
N SER A 328 -32.83 -39.04 -5.41
CA SER A 328 -33.46 -37.75 -5.15
C SER A 328 -34.99 -37.86 -5.15
N PRO A 329 -35.65 -37.60 -4.00
CA PRO A 329 -37.01 -37.08 -3.98
C PRO A 329 -36.98 -35.54 -4.03
N GLN A 330 -37.78 -34.97 -4.92
CA GLN A 330 -37.90 -33.53 -5.15
C GLN A 330 -38.59 -32.79 -3.99
N VAL A 331 -38.02 -31.66 -3.56
CA VAL A 331 -38.73 -30.63 -2.78
C VAL A 331 -38.55 -29.29 -3.49
N ARG A 332 -39.65 -28.71 -3.97
CA ARG A 332 -39.72 -27.35 -4.54
C ARG A 332 -39.94 -26.34 -3.43
N GLN A 333 -39.18 -25.25 -3.42
CA GLN A 333 -39.56 -24.02 -2.71
C GLN A 333 -39.51 -22.81 -3.66
N HIS A 334 -40.59 -22.02 -3.59
CA HIS A 334 -40.77 -20.73 -4.24
C HIS A 334 -40.29 -19.63 -3.29
N HIS A 335 -39.53 -18.66 -3.78
CA HIS A 335 -39.40 -17.35 -3.14
C HIS A 335 -39.56 -16.23 -4.16
N LYS A 336 -40.47 -15.30 -3.84
CA LYS A 336 -40.62 -13.98 -4.45
C LYS A 336 -39.97 -12.96 -3.50
N SER A 337 -39.27 -11.99 -4.05
CA SER A 337 -39.06 -10.70 -3.39
C SER A 337 -39.11 -9.58 -4.44
N ALA A 338 -39.83 -8.53 -4.09
CA ALA A 338 -39.87 -7.25 -4.78
C ALA A 338 -39.62 -6.19 -3.70
N GLU A 339 -38.63 -5.34 -3.90
CA GLU A 339 -38.46 -4.11 -3.13
C GLU A 339 -38.05 -3.00 -4.10
N THR A 340 -38.75 -1.87 -3.97
CA THR A 340 -38.48 -0.58 -4.60
C THR A 340 -37.78 0.31 -3.57
N GLU A 341 -36.59 0.83 -3.89
CA GLU A 341 -35.86 1.79 -3.04
C GLU A 341 -36.13 3.24 -3.48
N ASP A 342 -36.46 4.09 -2.51
CA ASP A 342 -36.48 5.55 -2.63
C ASP A 342 -35.06 6.13 -2.55
N LEU A 343 -34.76 7.08 -3.44
CA LEU A 343 -33.43 7.65 -3.66
C LEU A 343 -33.02 8.67 -2.58
N ASN A 344 -31.79 8.52 -2.07
CA ASN A 344 -31.19 9.30 -0.98
C ASN A 344 -30.41 10.54 -1.51
N PRO A 345 -30.50 11.73 -0.87
CA PRO A 345 -29.74 12.94 -1.22
C PRO A 345 -28.21 12.77 -1.37
N LEU A 346 -27.59 11.76 -0.73
CA LEU A 346 -26.16 11.46 -0.91
C LEU A 346 -25.82 10.86 -2.29
N GLN A 347 -26.80 10.32 -3.01
CA GLN A 347 -26.62 9.79 -4.36
C GLN A 347 -26.30 10.92 -5.36
N GLN A 348 -26.84 12.13 -5.14
CA GLN A 348 -26.51 13.33 -5.93
C GLN A 348 -25.06 13.81 -5.74
N PHE A 349 -24.49 13.64 -4.53
CA PHE A 349 -23.06 13.88 -4.32
C PHE A 349 -22.19 12.81 -5.00
N GLY A 350 -22.67 11.57 -5.04
CA GLY A 350 -22.06 10.48 -5.79
C GLY A 350 -22.04 10.73 -7.31
N GLU A 351 -23.11 11.25 -7.89
CA GLU A 351 -23.25 11.48 -9.34
C GLU A 351 -22.18 12.40 -9.93
N HIS A 352 -21.75 13.44 -9.20
CA HIS A 352 -20.66 14.31 -9.64
C HIS A 352 -19.29 13.58 -9.67
N ILE A 353 -19.04 12.68 -8.71
CA ILE A 353 -17.84 11.85 -8.66
C ILE A 353 -17.90 10.70 -9.69
N VAL A 354 -19.10 10.18 -9.97
CA VAL A 354 -19.35 9.12 -10.97
C VAL A 354 -19.02 9.57 -12.39
N ASN A 355 -19.28 10.84 -12.74
CA ASN A 355 -18.99 11.36 -14.09
C ASN A 355 -17.48 11.44 -14.42
N GLU A 356 -16.64 11.71 -13.43
CA GLU A 356 -15.18 11.59 -13.58
C GLU A 356 -14.75 10.11 -13.59
N TRP A 357 -15.56 9.22 -13.02
CA TRP A 357 -15.35 7.78 -12.98
C TRP A 357 -15.61 7.07 -14.31
N ASP A 358 -16.63 7.46 -15.07
CA ASP A 358 -16.92 6.88 -16.39
C ASP A 358 -15.74 7.08 -17.37
N LYS A 359 -14.90 8.11 -17.18
CA LYS A 359 -13.65 8.33 -17.94
C LYS A 359 -12.55 7.33 -17.56
N PHE A 360 -12.43 6.99 -16.28
CA PHE A 360 -11.43 6.04 -15.78
C PHE A 360 -11.86 4.58 -16.03
N THR A 361 -13.13 4.24 -15.83
CA THR A 361 -13.67 2.89 -16.08
C THR A 361 -13.83 2.58 -17.54
N SER A 362 -14.12 3.54 -18.42
CA SER A 362 -14.07 3.27 -19.86
C SER A 362 -12.67 2.89 -20.33
N THR A 363 -11.63 3.49 -19.73
CA THR A 363 -10.23 3.13 -19.98
C THR A 363 -9.88 1.72 -19.47
N ILE A 364 -10.33 1.36 -18.26
CA ILE A 364 -10.12 0.01 -17.71
C ILE A 364 -10.99 -1.05 -18.42
N GLY A 365 -12.26 -0.74 -18.64
CA GLY A 365 -13.24 -1.59 -19.33
C GLY A 365 -12.83 -1.87 -20.78
N GLY A 366 -12.23 -0.91 -21.48
CA GLY A 366 -11.63 -1.10 -22.80
C GLY A 366 -10.52 -2.17 -22.80
N ILE A 367 -9.64 -2.15 -21.78
CA ILE A 367 -8.55 -3.14 -21.62
C ILE A 367 -9.11 -4.55 -21.36
N PHE A 368 -10.25 -4.68 -20.67
CA PHE A 368 -10.86 -5.98 -20.40
C PHE A 368 -11.82 -6.48 -21.51
N ASN A 369 -12.39 -5.59 -22.34
CA ASN A 369 -13.33 -5.97 -23.41
C ASN A 369 -12.65 -6.28 -24.77
N GLU A 370 -11.38 -5.96 -24.97
CA GLU A 370 -10.72 -6.21 -26.27
C GLU A 370 -10.56 -7.69 -26.66
N ASN A 371 -10.75 -8.64 -25.74
CA ASN A 371 -10.64 -10.07 -26.02
C ASN A 371 -11.95 -10.78 -26.40
N LYS A 372 -13.07 -10.06 -26.57
CA LYS A 372 -14.36 -10.69 -26.92
C LYS A 372 -14.66 -10.84 -28.42
N LYS A 373 -13.76 -10.44 -29.32
CA LYS A 373 -13.97 -10.64 -30.77
C LYS A 373 -13.40 -11.98 -31.26
N ASN A 374 -14.33 -12.92 -31.47
CA ASN A 374 -14.36 -13.99 -32.47
C ASN A 374 -13.15 -14.93 -32.62
N LYS A 375 -13.30 -16.14 -32.07
CA LYS A 375 -12.87 -17.37 -32.74
C LYS A 375 -14.04 -18.35 -32.79
N GLU A 376 -14.63 -18.52 -33.97
CA GLU A 376 -15.44 -19.69 -34.30
C GLU A 376 -14.54 -20.93 -34.18
N PHE A 377 -14.66 -21.65 -33.06
CA PHE A 377 -13.98 -22.91 -32.85
C PHE A 377 -14.86 -24.04 -33.41
N THR A 378 -14.31 -24.73 -34.39
CA THR A 378 -14.87 -25.91 -35.05
C THR A 378 -15.35 -26.94 -34.02
N ARG A 379 -16.62 -27.34 -34.11
CA ARG A 379 -17.29 -28.31 -33.23
C ARG A 379 -16.63 -29.70 -33.35
N GLN A 380 -15.73 -30.01 -32.43
CA GLN A 380 -15.52 -31.40 -31.99
C GLN A 380 -16.41 -31.65 -30.78
N SER A 381 -17.08 -32.80 -30.73
CA SER A 381 -18.02 -33.19 -29.68
C SER A 381 -17.30 -33.46 -28.36
N ALA A 382 -16.88 -32.39 -27.69
CA ALA A 382 -16.36 -32.44 -26.34
C ALA A 382 -17.52 -32.55 -25.35
N SER A 383 -17.38 -33.45 -24.37
CA SER A 383 -18.32 -33.58 -23.25
C SER A 383 -18.61 -32.22 -22.62
N PRO A 384 -19.87 -31.95 -22.22
CA PRO A 384 -20.23 -30.65 -21.67
C PRO A 384 -19.48 -30.48 -20.34
N GLY A 385 -18.59 -29.48 -20.23
CA GLY A 385 -17.91 -29.16 -18.97
C GLY A 385 -18.87 -28.66 -17.87
N LEU A 386 -18.33 -28.25 -16.71
CA LEU A 386 -19.14 -27.56 -15.69
C LEU A 386 -19.74 -26.28 -16.29
N VAL A 387 -21.02 -26.03 -16.02
CA VAL A 387 -21.76 -24.83 -16.46
C VAL A 387 -22.62 -24.29 -15.33
N GLY A 388 -23.05 -23.02 -15.45
CA GLY A 388 -24.01 -22.42 -14.52
C GLY A 388 -23.49 -22.36 -13.08
N GLN A 389 -24.32 -22.82 -12.13
CA GLN A 389 -24.05 -22.74 -10.69
C GLN A 389 -22.85 -23.60 -10.28
N ASP A 390 -22.71 -24.81 -10.83
CA ASP A 390 -21.61 -25.72 -10.48
C ASP A 390 -20.24 -25.12 -10.84
N LEU A 391 -20.15 -24.44 -11.99
CA LEU A 391 -18.92 -23.75 -12.39
C LEU A 391 -18.62 -22.56 -11.46
N ASP A 392 -19.63 -21.78 -11.08
CA ASP A 392 -19.45 -20.63 -10.20
C ASP A 392 -19.01 -21.06 -8.79
N GLU A 393 -19.60 -22.11 -8.22
CA GLU A 393 -19.19 -22.67 -6.93
C GLU A 393 -17.76 -23.21 -6.99
N PHE A 394 -17.41 -23.93 -8.04
CA PHE A 394 -16.05 -24.42 -8.27
C PHE A 394 -15.04 -23.27 -8.34
N VAL A 395 -15.35 -22.23 -9.12
CA VAL A 395 -14.51 -21.03 -9.25
C VAL A 395 -14.36 -20.33 -7.91
N LYS A 396 -15.45 -20.10 -7.18
CA LYS A 396 -15.43 -19.44 -5.85
C LYS A 396 -14.56 -20.19 -4.86
N LYS A 397 -14.66 -21.52 -4.82
CA LYS A 397 -13.84 -22.36 -3.94
C LYS A 397 -12.34 -22.22 -4.26
N GLU A 398 -11.98 -22.36 -5.53
CA GLU A 398 -10.58 -22.31 -5.96
C GLU A 398 -9.96 -20.92 -5.79
N MET A 399 -10.71 -19.86 -6.13
CA MET A 399 -10.21 -18.49 -6.00
C MET A 399 -10.12 -18.04 -4.54
N THR A 400 -11.01 -18.52 -3.66
CA THR A 400 -10.89 -18.30 -2.22
C THR A 400 -9.60 -18.91 -1.66
N GLN A 401 -9.30 -20.15 -2.03
CA GLN A 401 -8.07 -20.82 -1.59
C GLN A 401 -6.81 -20.08 -2.10
N ASP A 402 -6.79 -19.67 -3.37
CA ASP A 402 -5.68 -18.89 -3.95
C ASP A 402 -5.49 -17.55 -3.22
N ALA A 403 -6.58 -16.82 -2.98
CA ALA A 403 -6.54 -15.54 -2.26
C ALA A 403 -6.02 -15.72 -0.83
N HIS A 404 -6.45 -16.75 -0.10
CA HIS A 404 -5.97 -17.02 1.25
C HIS A 404 -4.46 -17.32 1.28
N ASN A 405 -3.95 -18.08 0.30
CA ASN A 405 -2.52 -18.34 0.17
C ASN A 405 -1.72 -17.05 -0.04
N HIS A 406 -2.19 -16.18 -0.95
CA HIS A 406 -1.54 -14.90 -1.21
C HIS A 406 -1.64 -13.93 -0.02
N ILE A 407 -2.76 -13.94 0.70
CA ILE A 407 -2.93 -13.18 1.96
C ILE A 407 -1.88 -13.64 2.98
N GLY A 408 -1.66 -14.95 3.14
CA GLY A 408 -0.63 -15.47 4.05
C GLY A 408 0.76 -14.90 3.75
N VAL A 409 1.18 -14.90 2.48
CA VAL A 409 2.47 -14.32 2.04
C VAL A 409 2.54 -12.82 2.32
N TYR A 410 1.46 -12.09 2.04
CA TYR A 410 1.36 -10.66 2.31
C TYR A 410 1.52 -10.36 3.81
N LEU A 411 0.78 -11.06 4.67
CA LEU A 411 0.80 -10.85 6.12
C LEU A 411 2.21 -11.05 6.69
N GLN A 412 2.91 -12.10 6.28
CA GLN A 412 4.29 -12.38 6.73
C GLN A 412 5.25 -11.21 6.45
N THR A 413 5.10 -10.53 5.32
CA THR A 413 5.97 -9.41 4.96
C THR A 413 5.54 -8.12 5.66
N VAL A 414 4.26 -7.76 5.53
CA VAL A 414 3.77 -6.44 5.91
C VAL A 414 3.60 -6.29 7.43
N GLN A 415 3.33 -7.36 8.18
CA GLN A 415 3.25 -7.30 9.64
C GLN A 415 4.59 -6.88 10.27
N GLY A 416 5.71 -7.38 9.74
CA GLY A 416 7.05 -6.96 10.19
C GLY A 416 7.26 -5.47 10.00
N LEU A 417 6.93 -4.94 8.82
CA LEU A 417 6.99 -3.49 8.53
C LEU A 417 6.05 -2.68 9.45
N LEU A 418 4.83 -3.13 9.69
CA LEU A 418 3.90 -2.41 10.57
C LEU A 418 4.38 -2.37 12.03
N SER A 419 4.97 -3.46 12.51
CA SER A 419 5.59 -3.53 13.84
C SER A 419 6.78 -2.57 13.94
N ASP A 420 7.61 -2.54 12.90
CA ASP A 420 8.76 -1.65 12.77
C ASP A 420 8.34 -0.17 12.82
N LEU A 421 7.36 0.22 12.01
CA LEU A 421 6.81 1.57 12.04
C LEU A 421 6.15 1.90 13.38
N ALA A 422 5.42 0.96 14.00
CA ALA A 422 4.82 1.18 15.31
C ALA A 422 5.88 1.49 16.38
N THR A 423 7.01 0.78 16.35
CA THR A 423 8.15 1.04 17.22
C THR A 423 8.74 2.42 16.97
N LEU A 424 8.99 2.80 15.71
CA LEU A 424 9.48 4.15 15.36
C LEU A 424 8.58 5.26 15.93
N PHE A 425 7.26 5.16 15.70
CA PHE A 425 6.30 6.17 16.20
C PHE A 425 6.26 6.24 17.73
N LYS A 426 6.43 5.11 18.42
CA LYS A 426 6.47 5.04 19.87
C LYS A 426 7.75 5.67 20.41
N GLU A 427 8.91 5.35 19.83
CA GLU A 427 10.21 5.88 20.25
C GLU A 427 10.29 7.40 20.11
N LEU A 428 9.75 7.94 19.01
CA LEU A 428 9.78 9.38 18.74
C LEU A 428 8.55 10.13 19.29
N ASN A 429 7.63 9.44 19.99
CA ASN A 429 6.39 10.00 20.53
C ASN A 429 5.56 10.75 19.48
N MET A 430 5.37 10.15 18.30
CA MET A 430 4.69 10.77 17.15
C MET A 430 3.34 10.13 16.80
N ASP A 431 2.76 9.25 17.63
CA ASP A 431 1.45 8.66 17.36
C ASP A 431 0.32 9.65 17.71
N ASP A 432 0.00 10.53 16.77
CA ASP A 432 -0.97 11.62 16.98
C ASP A 432 -2.40 11.08 17.26
N PRO A 433 -3.00 11.40 18.42
CA PRO A 433 -4.35 10.95 18.75
C PRO A 433 -5.47 11.85 18.18
N THR A 434 -5.18 12.77 17.26
CA THR A 434 -6.18 13.70 16.70
C THR A 434 -7.21 12.96 15.87
N LYS A 435 -8.49 13.35 16.05
CA LYS A 435 -9.59 12.89 15.20
C LYS A 435 -9.71 13.76 13.95
N VAL A 436 -10.03 13.13 12.82
CA VAL A 436 -10.35 13.77 11.53
C VAL A 436 -11.84 13.72 11.24
#